data_AF-A0A177WTM0-F1
#
_entry.id   AF-A0A177WTM0-F1
#
_cell.length_a   1.000
_cell.length_b   1.000
_cell.length_c   1.000
_cell.angle_alpha   90.00
_cell.angle_beta   90.00
_cell.angle_gamma   90.00
#
_symmetry.space_group_name_H-M   'P 1'
#
loop_
_entity.id
_entity.type
_entity.pdbx_description
1 polymer ?
#
loop_
_entity_poly.entity_id
_entity_poly.type
_entity_poly.pdbx_seq_one_letter_code
_entity_poly.pdbx_strand_id
1 'polypeptide(L)'
;MLAGSSHSLLVLLLFVSNALAFFEFFQNQHQQQKEEPFTNEPKSTACAGYLCPDNDICVDAPLECPCVRDLDLRCLIGDWYVCLPPSSTTHTCSSFGGKLSK
;
A
#
# COMPACT_ATOMS: atom_id res chain seq x y z
N MET A 1 10.80 10.34 62.54
CA MET A 1 9.82 10.01 61.50
C MET A 1 10.56 9.41 60.30
N LEU A 2 10.75 8.09 60.26
CA LEU A 2 11.52 7.38 59.22
C LEU A 2 10.80 6.06 58.87
N ALA A 3 9.54 6.15 58.38
CA ALA A 3 8.74 4.98 58.02
C ALA A 3 7.89 5.16 56.75
N GLY A 4 8.17 6.19 55.93
CA GLY A 4 7.42 6.48 54.70
C GLY A 4 8.12 6.07 53.39
N SER A 5 9.45 5.86 53.41
CA SER A 5 10.25 5.76 52.18
C SER A 5 10.30 4.35 51.57
N SER A 6 10.14 3.30 52.37
CA SER A 6 10.29 1.91 51.89
C SER A 6 9.14 1.45 51.00
N HIS A 7 7.90 1.90 51.26
CA HIS A 7 6.73 1.51 50.48
C HIS A 7 6.72 2.15 49.09
N SER A 8 7.21 3.38 48.98
CA SER A 8 7.28 4.10 47.71
C SER A 8 8.33 3.50 46.76
N LEU A 9 9.48 3.06 47.30
CA LEU A 9 10.51 2.33 46.56
C LEU A 9 10.01 0.97 46.04
N LEU A 10 9.22 0.25 46.85
CA LEU A 10 8.71 -1.08 46.51
C LEU A 10 7.69 -1.02 45.36
N VAL A 11 6.81 -0.01 45.37
CA VAL A 11 5.85 0.22 44.28
C VAL A 11 6.55 0.63 42.98
N LEU A 12 7.59 1.48 43.06
CA LEU A 12 8.37 1.90 41.90
C LEU A 12 9.09 0.70 41.24
N LEU A 13 9.69 -0.18 42.04
CA LEU A 13 10.39 -1.38 41.56
C LEU A 13 9.44 -2.38 40.86
N LEU A 14 8.23 -2.56 41.40
CA LEU A 14 7.21 -3.41 40.78
C LEU A 14 6.75 -2.84 39.44
N PHE A 15 6.64 -1.51 39.31
CA PHE A 15 6.21 -0.87 38.06
C PHE A 15 7.27 -1.00 36.95
N VAL A 16 8.54 -0.78 37.29
CA VAL A 16 9.68 -0.90 36.34
C VAL A 16 9.84 -2.34 35.82
N SER A 17 9.59 -3.34 36.66
CA SER A 17 9.70 -4.76 36.29
C SER A 17 8.68 -5.17 35.21
N ASN A 18 7.46 -4.63 35.27
CA ASN A 18 6.41 -4.94 34.29
C ASN A 18 6.69 -4.26 32.92
N ALA A 19 7.33 -3.09 32.91
CA ALA A 19 7.66 -2.37 31.68
C ALA A 19 8.78 -3.05 30.88
N LEU A 20 9.80 -3.60 31.55
CA LEU A 20 10.90 -4.33 30.91
C LEU A 20 10.44 -5.61 30.22
N ALA A 21 9.55 -6.39 30.85
CA ALA A 21 9.04 -7.64 30.27
C ALA A 21 8.19 -7.41 29.00
N PHE A 22 7.45 -6.30 28.93
CA PHE A 22 6.69 -5.92 27.74
C PHE A 22 7.60 -5.49 26.59
N PHE A 23 8.68 -4.77 26.88
CA PHE A 23 9.62 -4.29 25.85
C PHE A 23 10.40 -5.44 25.19
N GLU A 24 10.84 -6.44 25.96
CA GLU A 24 11.49 -7.66 25.46
C GLU A 24 10.60 -8.43 24.47
N PHE A 25 9.30 -8.56 24.75
CA PHE A 25 8.35 -9.22 23.86
C PHE A 25 8.19 -8.50 22.52
N PHE A 26 8.19 -7.16 22.52
CA PHE A 26 8.12 -6.35 21.30
C PHE A 26 9.45 -6.34 20.52
N GLN A 27 10.61 -6.37 21.18
CA GLN A 27 11.88 -6.47 20.48
C GLN A 27 12.05 -7.83 19.80
N ASN A 28 11.60 -8.92 20.42
CA ASN A 28 11.75 -10.26 19.85
C ASN A 28 10.85 -10.52 18.62
N GLN A 29 9.81 -9.72 18.39
CA GLN A 29 8.98 -9.79 17.18
C GLN A 29 9.58 -9.06 15.97
N HIS A 30 10.52 -8.13 16.16
CA HIS A 30 11.06 -7.31 15.06
C HIS A 30 12.29 -7.93 14.37
N GLN A 31 12.85 -9.05 14.83
CA GLN A 31 14.04 -9.65 14.21
C GLN A 31 13.76 -10.63 13.06
N GLN A 32 12.50 -10.80 12.63
CA GLN A 32 12.18 -11.71 11.52
C GLN A 32 11.90 -11.04 10.18
N GLN A 33 12.14 -9.73 10.06
CA GLN A 33 12.15 -9.09 8.73
C GLN A 33 13.53 -9.32 8.10
N LYS A 34 13.74 -10.55 7.62
CA LYS A 34 14.69 -10.81 6.54
C LYS A 34 14.20 -9.94 5.37
N GLU A 35 14.82 -8.78 5.24
CA GLU A 35 14.72 -7.92 4.08
C GLU A 35 15.28 -8.72 2.90
N GLU A 36 14.43 -9.54 2.29
CA GLU A 36 14.66 -9.94 0.92
C GLU A 36 14.64 -8.62 0.14
N PRO A 37 15.72 -8.26 -0.57
CA PRO A 37 15.66 -7.12 -1.45
C PRO A 37 14.56 -7.45 -2.45
N PHE A 38 13.40 -6.81 -2.26
CA PHE A 38 12.33 -6.76 -3.23
C PHE A 38 12.97 -6.07 -4.42
N THR A 39 13.58 -6.91 -5.26
CA THR A 39 14.20 -6.45 -6.49
C THR A 39 12.98 -6.22 -7.38
N ASN A 40 12.34 -5.07 -7.18
CA ASN A 40 11.62 -4.38 -8.23
C ASN A 40 12.67 -3.95 -9.26
N GLU A 41 13.44 -4.90 -9.81
CA GLU A 41 14.05 -4.66 -11.09
C GLU A 41 12.86 -4.62 -12.02
N PRO A 42 12.50 -3.45 -12.58
CA PRO A 42 11.61 -3.49 -13.71
C PRO A 42 12.33 -4.39 -14.72
N LYS A 43 11.68 -5.46 -15.15
CA LYS A 43 12.08 -6.20 -16.34
C LYS A 43 11.84 -5.30 -17.57
N SER A 44 12.44 -4.12 -17.56
CA SER A 44 12.33 -3.09 -18.57
C SER A 44 13.74 -2.75 -18.98
N THR A 45 14.28 -3.59 -19.86
CA THR A 45 15.48 -3.20 -20.61
C THR A 45 15.12 -2.79 -22.04
N ALA A 46 13.84 -2.81 -22.43
CA ALA A 46 13.46 -2.50 -23.82
C ALA A 46 12.09 -1.81 -24.00
N CYS A 47 11.47 -1.24 -22.96
CA CYS A 47 10.31 -0.39 -23.17
C CYS A 47 10.75 1.07 -23.28
N ALA A 48 10.72 1.62 -24.50
CA ALA A 48 11.01 3.03 -24.75
C ALA A 48 9.83 3.96 -24.41
N GLY A 49 8.62 3.40 -24.31
CA GLY A 49 7.39 4.10 -23.96
C GLY A 49 6.99 3.90 -22.50
N TYR A 50 5.68 3.81 -22.26
CA TYR A 50 5.09 3.52 -20.96
C TYR A 50 4.85 2.01 -20.78
N LEU A 51 5.38 1.45 -19.70
CA LEU A 51 5.10 0.06 -19.31
C LEU A 51 3.84 0.03 -18.45
N CYS A 52 2.81 -0.64 -18.93
CA CYS A 52 1.55 -0.82 -18.22
C CYS A 52 1.76 -1.70 -16.97
N PRO A 53 1.40 -1.24 -15.76
CA PRO A 53 1.74 -1.92 -14.51
C PRO A 53 0.98 -3.24 -14.31
N ASP A 54 -0.18 -3.40 -14.96
CA ASP A 54 -1.06 -4.54 -14.70
C ASP A 54 -0.84 -5.73 -15.65
N ASN A 55 -0.23 -5.49 -16.82
CA ASN A 55 -0.13 -6.48 -17.89
C ASN A 55 1.24 -6.51 -18.59
N ASP A 56 2.23 -5.74 -18.11
CA ASP A 56 3.59 -5.69 -18.65
C ASP A 56 3.66 -5.35 -20.16
N ILE A 57 2.65 -4.63 -20.66
CA ILE A 57 2.58 -4.19 -22.06
C ILE A 57 3.31 -2.85 -22.20
N CYS A 58 4.18 -2.72 -23.20
CA CYS A 58 4.81 -1.45 -23.54
C CYS A 58 3.96 -0.71 -24.58
N VAL A 59 3.51 0.50 -24.26
CA VAL A 59 2.68 1.38 -25.11
C VAL A 59 3.30 2.77 -25.22
N ASP A 60 2.82 3.63 -26.12
CA ASP A 60 3.38 4.98 -26.28
C ASP A 60 2.93 5.94 -25.17
N ALA A 61 1.70 5.76 -24.66
CA ALA A 61 1.13 6.59 -23.61
C ALA A 61 0.29 5.77 -22.61
N PRO A 62 0.18 6.19 -21.33
CA PRO A 62 -0.60 5.46 -20.31
C PRO A 62 -2.04 5.17 -20.73
N LEU A 63 -2.68 6.07 -21.47
CA LEU A 63 -4.07 5.92 -21.95
C LEU A 63 -4.28 4.75 -22.93
N GLU A 64 -3.19 4.25 -23.53
CA GLU A 64 -3.22 3.11 -24.45
C GLU A 64 -3.15 1.76 -23.73
N CYS A 65 -2.88 1.76 -22.42
CA CYS A 65 -2.89 0.54 -21.63
C CYS A 65 -4.30 -0.08 -21.63
N PRO A 66 -4.42 -1.38 -21.97
CA PRO A 66 -5.70 -2.06 -21.89
C PRO A 66 -6.07 -2.31 -20.43
N CYS A 67 -7.37 -2.38 -20.16
CA CYS A 67 -7.86 -2.83 -18.87
C CYS A 67 -7.50 -4.30 -18.63
N VAL A 68 -7.27 -4.67 -17.37
CA VAL A 68 -6.93 -6.06 -16.98
C VAL A 68 -7.99 -7.06 -17.43
N ARG A 69 -9.26 -6.65 -17.44
CA ARG A 69 -10.35 -7.46 -17.99
C ARG A 69 -10.75 -6.87 -19.33
N ASP A 70 -10.80 -7.72 -20.35
CA ASP A 70 -11.23 -7.34 -21.70
C ASP A 70 -12.67 -6.79 -21.76
N LEU A 71 -13.48 -7.12 -20.76
CA LEU A 71 -14.88 -6.69 -20.64
C LEU A 71 -15.03 -5.33 -19.96
N ASP A 72 -13.97 -4.80 -19.36
CA ASP A 72 -14.04 -3.53 -18.64
C ASP A 72 -14.00 -2.35 -19.59
N LEU A 73 -14.74 -1.31 -19.23
CA LEU A 73 -14.86 -0.09 -19.99
C LEU A 73 -13.85 0.94 -19.46
N ARG A 74 -13.19 1.66 -20.37
CA ARG A 74 -12.29 2.75 -19.99
C ARG A 74 -13.09 4.01 -19.72
N CYS A 75 -12.94 4.60 -18.55
CA CYS A 75 -13.48 5.92 -18.22
C CYS A 75 -12.33 6.94 -18.21
N LEU A 76 -12.29 7.81 -19.22
CA LEU A 76 -11.27 8.85 -19.38
C LEU A 76 -11.58 10.02 -18.45
N ILE A 77 -10.66 10.39 -17.56
CA ILE A 77 -10.79 11.49 -16.59
C ILE A 77 -9.58 12.42 -16.77
N GLY A 78 -9.79 13.52 -17.51
CA GLY A 78 -8.68 14.39 -17.91
C GLY A 78 -7.67 13.64 -18.78
N ASP A 79 -6.40 13.65 -18.36
CA ASP A 79 -5.27 12.97 -19.03
C ASP A 79 -5.04 11.53 -18.51
N TRP A 80 -5.93 11.02 -17.66
CA TRP A 80 -5.86 9.67 -17.08
C TRP A 80 -7.11 8.85 -17.39
N TYR A 81 -7.09 7.56 -17.06
CA TYR A 81 -8.26 6.69 -17.19
C TYR A 81 -8.40 5.70 -16.04
N VAL A 82 -9.63 5.23 -15.83
CA VAL A 82 -9.94 4.15 -14.88
C VAL A 82 -10.74 3.06 -15.58
N CYS A 83 -10.51 1.81 -15.20
CA CYS A 83 -11.27 0.68 -15.69
C CYS A 83 -12.51 0.45 -14.84
N LEU A 84 -13.67 0.39 -15.48
CA LEU A 84 -14.96 0.15 -14.84
C LEU A 84 -15.55 -1.18 -15.33
N PRO A 85 -16.20 -1.97 -14.45
CA PRO A 85 -16.91 -3.16 -14.89
C PRO A 85 -17.97 -2.82 -15.95
N PRO A 86 -18.34 -3.78 -16.82
CA PRO A 86 -19.40 -3.56 -17.81
C PRO A 86 -20.78 -3.26 -17.19
N SER A 87 -20.97 -3.58 -15.90
CA SER A 87 -22.15 -3.22 -15.13
C SER A 87 -22.16 -1.77 -14.64
N SER A 88 -21.07 -1.02 -14.81
CA SER A 88 -21.01 0.39 -14.43
C SER A 88 -21.85 1.22 -15.38
N THR A 89 -22.72 2.04 -14.81
CA THR A 89 -23.54 2.98 -15.58
C THR A 89 -22.69 4.13 -16.10
N THR A 90 -23.07 4.72 -17.24
CA THR A 90 -22.47 5.96 -17.76
C THR A 90 -22.45 7.07 -16.72
N HIS A 91 -23.45 7.12 -15.83
CA HIS A 91 -23.51 8.09 -14.73
C HIS A 91 -22.33 7.97 -13.76
N THR A 92 -21.82 6.77 -13.52
CA THR A 92 -20.64 6.57 -12.66
C THR A 92 -19.42 7.27 -13.25
N CYS A 93 -19.15 7.07 -14.53
CA CYS A 93 -18.02 7.72 -15.21
C CYS A 93 -18.21 9.24 -15.29
N SER A 94 -19.40 9.71 -15.68
CA SER A 94 -19.71 11.14 -15.75
C SER A 94 -19.66 11.83 -14.38
N SER A 95 -19.97 11.12 -13.29
CA SER A 95 -19.88 11.68 -11.93
C SER A 95 -18.45 12.00 -11.52
N PHE A 96 -17.45 11.31 -12.09
CA PHE A 96 -16.04 11.63 -11.93
C PHE A 96 -15.56 12.69 -12.95
N GLY A 97 -16.46 13.27 -13.73
CA GLY A 97 -16.14 14.21 -14.81
C GLY A 97 -15.55 13.52 -16.05
N GLY A 98 -15.70 12.20 -16.15
CA GLY A 98 -15.10 11.41 -17.21
C GLY A 98 -16.01 11.09 -18.39
N LYS A 99 -15.43 10.50 -19.44
CA LYS A 99 -16.13 9.96 -20.61
C LYS A 99 -15.78 8.50 -20.83
N LEU A 100 -16.80 7.68 -21.08
CA LEU A 100 -16.59 6.28 -21.43
C LEU A 100 -15.99 6.18 -22.85
N SER A 101 -14.92 5.40 -22.95
CA SER A 101 -14.32 4.94 -24.20
C SER A 101 -14.41 3.43 -24.25
N LYS A 102 -14.81 2.92 -25.42
CA LYS A 102 -14.77 1.49 -25.72
C LYS A 102 -13.34 1.04 -26.04
#